data_AF-A0A7K2MDT5-F1
#
_entry.id   AF-A0A7K2MDT5-F1
#
_cell.length_a   1.000
_cell.length_b   1.000
_cell.length_c   1.000
_cell.angle_alpha   90.00
_cell.angle_beta   90.00
_cell.angle_gamma   90.00
#
_symmetry.space_group_name_H-M   'P 1'
#
loop_
_entity.id
_entity.type
_entity.pdbx_description
1 polymer ?
#
loop_
_entity_poly.entity_id
_entity_poly.type
_entity_poly.pdbx_seq_one_letter_code
_entity_poly.pdbx_strand_id
1 'polypeptide(L)'
;AVPAVSRAWGEDWSRRVVVLVPGSLDRMAALLGSTAAGYRGIAAVTTGETGGGRAPADRVIVNPDAYGVLGPVGKQVVLTHETTHVATRAHTTAATPLWLSEGYADWVGYRGAGRTPDEVAPELQRAVAAGEEPAALPADADFGFAGDATRLAQAYEGGWLACRMIAAHWGEDRLDAFYRAVGAHQRRAGAVEDALRTVLDTTLPEFTARWRAYLRAQLG
;
A
#
# COMPACT_ATOMS: atom_id res chain seq x y z
N ALA A 1 -3.90 3.15 14.76
CA ALA A 1 -4.12 3.56 13.35
C ALA A 1 -4.36 5.08 13.19
N VAL A 2 -5.54 5.64 13.51
CA VAL A 2 -5.90 7.05 13.18
C VAL A 2 -4.81 8.11 13.50
N PRO A 3 -4.21 8.16 14.71
CA PRO A 3 -3.15 9.15 14.99
C PRO A 3 -1.88 8.91 14.17
N ALA A 4 -1.56 7.65 13.86
CA ALA A 4 -0.38 7.31 13.05
C ALA A 4 -0.57 7.78 11.60
N VAL A 5 -1.75 7.52 11.03
CA VAL A 5 -2.12 7.98 9.68
C VAL A 5 -2.17 9.50 9.62
N SER A 6 -2.76 10.17 10.62
CA SER A 6 -2.84 11.64 10.64
C SER A 6 -1.46 12.30 10.72
N ARG A 7 -0.49 11.68 11.41
CA ARG A 7 0.91 12.14 11.42
C ARG A 7 1.64 11.92 10.11
N ALA A 8 1.15 11.04 9.23
CA ALA A 8 1.77 10.75 7.94
C ALA A 8 1.15 11.59 6.83
N TRP A 9 -0.19 11.56 6.74
CA TRP A 9 -0.97 12.14 5.64
C TRP A 9 -1.51 13.55 5.89
N GLY A 10 -1.47 13.99 7.16
CA GLY A 10 -2.16 15.17 7.65
C GLY A 10 -3.59 14.88 8.14
N GLU A 11 -4.30 15.94 8.53
CA GLU A 11 -5.58 15.87 9.23
C GLU A 11 -6.82 16.12 8.35
N ASP A 12 -6.63 16.41 7.06
CA ASP A 12 -7.70 16.74 6.12
C ASP A 12 -8.42 15.48 5.58
N TRP A 13 -9.01 14.71 6.50
CA TRP A 13 -9.89 13.58 6.24
C TRP A 13 -10.81 13.35 7.45
N SER A 14 -11.75 12.42 7.36
CA SER A 14 -12.78 12.24 8.39
C SER A 14 -12.23 11.92 9.79
N ARG A 15 -11.02 11.34 9.85
CA ARG A 15 -10.36 10.79 11.05
C ARG A 15 -11.26 9.85 11.87
N ARG A 16 -12.28 9.31 11.22
CA ARG A 16 -13.27 8.38 11.77
C ARG A 16 -13.27 7.15 10.89
N VAL A 17 -12.99 6.01 11.49
CA VAL A 17 -12.88 4.72 10.82
C VAL A 17 -13.90 3.78 11.42
N VAL A 18 -14.68 3.12 10.56
CA VAL A 18 -15.55 2.03 10.97
C VAL A 18 -14.81 0.73 10.75
N VAL A 19 -14.62 -0.04 11.83
CA VAL A 19 -14.02 -1.38 11.75
C VAL A 19 -15.11 -2.42 11.95
N LEU A 20 -15.31 -3.28 10.95
CA LEU A 20 -16.20 -4.42 11.01
C LEU A 20 -15.37 -5.68 11.25
N VAL A 21 -15.78 -6.48 12.24
CA VAL A 21 -15.15 -7.77 12.57
C VAL A 21 -16.22 -8.85 12.47
N PRO A 22 -16.41 -9.45 11.27
CA PRO A 22 -17.36 -10.53 11.08
C PRO A 22 -16.95 -11.75 11.90
N GLY A 23 -17.92 -12.56 12.31
CA GLY A 23 -17.66 -13.76 13.13
C GLY A 23 -16.99 -14.93 12.39
N SER A 24 -16.79 -14.83 11.07
CA SER A 24 -16.08 -15.84 10.27
C SER A 24 -15.62 -15.26 8.92
N LEU A 25 -14.67 -15.93 8.26
CA LEU A 25 -14.23 -15.61 6.90
C LEU A 25 -15.38 -15.68 5.88
N ASP A 26 -16.29 -16.64 6.00
CA ASP A 26 -17.46 -16.74 5.12
C ASP A 26 -18.38 -15.52 5.25
N ARG A 27 -18.58 -15.01 6.47
CA ARG A 27 -19.37 -13.80 6.71
C ARG A 27 -18.67 -12.55 6.16
N MET A 28 -17.34 -12.49 6.26
CA MET A 28 -16.56 -11.43 5.60
C MET A 28 -16.75 -11.47 4.08
N ALA A 29 -16.60 -12.65 3.47
CA ALA A 29 -16.76 -12.82 2.04
C ALA A 29 -18.18 -12.42 1.56
N ALA A 30 -19.21 -12.80 2.34
CA ALA A 30 -20.58 -12.40 2.08
C ALA A 30 -20.79 -10.87 2.13
N LEU A 31 -20.16 -10.17 3.07
CA LEU A 31 -20.19 -8.69 3.12
C LEU A 31 -19.52 -8.03 1.91
N LEU A 32 -18.52 -8.71 1.33
CA LEU A 32 -17.72 -8.23 0.21
C LEU A 32 -18.25 -8.69 -1.16
N GLY A 33 -19.37 -9.44 -1.19
CA GLY A 33 -19.94 -9.97 -2.44
C GLY A 33 -19.02 -10.95 -3.16
N SER A 34 -18.18 -11.67 -2.43
CA SER A 34 -17.15 -12.57 -2.99
C SER A 34 -17.10 -13.89 -2.19
N THR A 35 -16.18 -14.79 -2.53
CA THR A 35 -16.01 -16.10 -1.88
C THR A 35 -14.88 -16.08 -0.85
N ALA A 36 -14.96 -16.92 0.19
CA ALA A 36 -13.94 -17.01 1.22
C ALA A 36 -12.54 -17.32 0.68
N ALA A 37 -12.45 -18.06 -0.43
CA ALA A 37 -11.18 -18.38 -1.09
C ALA A 37 -10.40 -17.13 -1.50
N GLY A 38 -11.08 -16.06 -1.93
CA GLY A 38 -10.46 -14.82 -2.36
C GLY A 38 -9.86 -13.97 -1.25
N TYR A 39 -10.19 -14.25 0.03
CA TYR A 39 -9.72 -13.47 1.19
C TYR A 39 -8.90 -14.30 2.18
N ARG A 40 -8.62 -15.56 1.87
CA ARG A 40 -7.77 -16.40 2.71
C ARG A 40 -6.36 -15.81 2.75
N GLY A 41 -5.84 -15.56 3.96
CA GLY A 41 -4.52 -14.94 4.16
C GLY A 41 -4.51 -13.41 4.11
N ILE A 42 -5.61 -12.77 3.71
CA ILE A 42 -5.76 -11.31 3.75
C ILE A 42 -6.30 -10.93 5.13
N ALA A 43 -5.55 -10.15 5.90
CA ALA A 43 -5.88 -9.86 7.30
C ALA A 43 -7.00 -8.82 7.46
N ALA A 44 -7.13 -7.89 6.53
CA ALA A 44 -8.21 -6.91 6.48
C ALA A 44 -8.35 -6.35 5.06
N VAL A 45 -9.47 -5.70 4.77
CA VAL A 45 -9.73 -5.01 3.51
C VAL A 45 -10.51 -3.74 3.79
N THR A 46 -10.14 -2.63 3.15
CA THR A 46 -10.91 -1.39 3.14
C THR A 46 -11.84 -1.35 1.94
N THR A 47 -13.14 -1.19 2.17
CA THR A 47 -14.13 -1.00 1.10
C THR A 47 -14.97 0.23 1.33
N GLY A 48 -15.23 0.98 0.25
CA GLY A 48 -16.36 1.91 0.18
C GLY A 48 -17.51 1.24 -0.55
N GLU A 49 -18.76 1.46 -0.12
CA GLU A 49 -19.92 1.01 -0.91
C GLU A 49 -19.83 1.59 -2.33
N THR A 50 -19.82 0.73 -3.34
CA THR A 50 -20.05 1.12 -4.73
C THR A 50 -21.56 1.27 -4.94
N GLY A 51 -22.15 2.32 -4.37
CA GLY A 51 -23.59 2.62 -4.48
C GLY A 51 -23.81 4.12 -4.35
N GLY A 52 -24.41 4.72 -5.39
CA GLY A 52 -24.51 6.17 -5.58
C GLY A 52 -25.12 6.92 -4.39
N GLY A 53 -24.27 7.61 -3.65
CA GLY A 53 -24.57 8.52 -2.56
C GLY A 53 -23.27 9.24 -2.19
N ARG A 54 -23.37 10.43 -1.58
CA ARG A 54 -22.22 11.28 -1.25
C ARG A 54 -21.24 10.49 -0.35
N ALA A 55 -20.20 9.93 -0.98
CA ALA A 55 -19.13 9.09 -0.43
C ALA A 55 -19.57 8.21 0.76
N PRO A 56 -20.05 6.96 0.55
CA PRO A 56 -20.32 6.08 1.66
C PRO A 56 -19.06 5.91 2.51
N ALA A 57 -19.22 5.94 3.83
CA ALA A 57 -18.09 5.85 4.74
C ALA A 57 -17.33 4.54 4.51
N ASP A 58 -16.04 4.65 4.19
CA ASP A 58 -15.18 3.48 4.03
C ASP A 58 -15.16 2.65 5.32
N ARG A 59 -15.25 1.34 5.14
CA ARG A 59 -15.28 0.34 6.21
C ARG A 59 -14.04 -0.51 6.09
N VAL A 60 -13.34 -0.66 7.21
CA VAL A 60 -12.26 -1.63 7.36
C VAL A 60 -12.88 -2.94 7.83
N ILE A 61 -12.89 -3.95 6.98
CA ILE A 61 -13.42 -5.28 7.28
C ILE A 61 -12.25 -6.20 7.64
N VAL A 62 -12.22 -6.69 8.87
CA VAL A 62 -11.15 -7.55 9.39
C VAL A 62 -11.49 -9.01 9.11
N ASN A 63 -10.52 -9.76 8.59
CA ASN A 63 -10.59 -11.21 8.53
C ASN A 63 -10.28 -11.79 9.92
N PRO A 64 -11.24 -12.37 10.65
CA PRO A 64 -11.01 -12.82 12.02
C PRO A 64 -9.94 -13.92 12.10
N ASP A 65 -9.81 -14.76 11.07
CA ASP A 65 -8.89 -15.91 11.06
C ASP A 65 -7.45 -15.44 10.83
N ALA A 66 -7.23 -14.66 9.77
CA ALA A 66 -5.90 -14.15 9.43
C ALA A 66 -5.42 -13.06 10.40
N TYR A 67 -6.31 -12.16 10.83
CA TYR A 67 -5.97 -11.12 11.79
C TYR A 67 -5.75 -11.69 13.20
N GLY A 68 -6.52 -12.71 13.58
CA GLY A 68 -6.48 -13.31 14.91
C GLY A 68 -5.10 -13.83 15.30
N VAL A 69 -4.39 -14.43 14.33
CA VAL A 69 -3.07 -15.04 14.51
C VAL A 69 -1.91 -14.03 14.48
N LEU A 70 -2.15 -12.77 14.10
CA LEU A 70 -1.11 -11.74 14.11
C LEU A 70 -0.71 -11.33 15.53
N GLY A 71 0.60 -11.12 15.73
CA GLY A 71 1.11 -10.46 16.93
C GLY A 71 0.71 -8.97 17.01
N PRO A 72 0.92 -8.30 18.15
CA PRO A 72 0.49 -6.90 18.36
C PRO A 72 1.00 -5.93 17.29
N VAL A 73 2.26 -6.09 16.85
CA VAL A 73 2.84 -5.26 15.79
C VAL A 73 2.12 -5.47 14.47
N GLY A 74 1.92 -6.72 14.03
CA GLY A 74 1.23 -7.02 12.77
C GLY A 74 -0.22 -6.50 12.78
N LYS A 75 -0.93 -6.65 13.91
CA LYS A 75 -2.28 -6.11 14.11
C LYS A 75 -2.34 -4.59 13.94
N GLN A 76 -1.35 -3.88 14.48
CA GLN A 76 -1.23 -2.43 14.37
C GLN A 76 -0.87 -2.00 12.95
N VAL A 77 0.07 -2.69 12.29
CA VAL A 77 0.48 -2.43 10.90
C VAL A 77 -0.74 -2.56 9.99
N VAL A 78 -1.45 -3.70 10.04
CA VAL A 78 -2.64 -3.94 9.21
C VAL A 78 -3.71 -2.87 9.42
N LEU A 79 -4.09 -2.56 10.66
CA LEU A 79 -5.10 -1.52 10.88
C LEU A 79 -4.65 -0.13 10.42
N THR A 80 -3.35 0.16 10.50
CA THR A 80 -2.78 1.44 10.06
C THR A 80 -2.74 1.51 8.53
N HIS A 81 -2.37 0.42 7.86
CA HIS A 81 -2.47 0.26 6.40
C HIS A 81 -3.91 0.51 5.93
N GLU A 82 -4.89 -0.21 6.46
CA GLU A 82 -6.29 -0.05 6.05
C GLU A 82 -6.85 1.34 6.34
N THR A 83 -6.49 1.93 7.49
CA THR A 83 -6.88 3.31 7.80
C THR A 83 -6.24 4.32 6.83
N THR A 84 -5.09 4.00 6.24
CA THR A 84 -4.44 4.85 5.25
C THR A 84 -5.29 4.93 3.98
N HIS A 85 -5.85 3.81 3.51
CA HIS A 85 -6.79 3.80 2.38
C HIS A 85 -8.01 4.68 2.63
N VAL A 86 -8.56 4.68 3.86
CA VAL A 86 -9.65 5.59 4.25
C VAL A 86 -9.23 7.06 4.15
N ALA A 87 -8.01 7.38 4.61
CA ALA A 87 -7.51 8.75 4.64
C ALA A 87 -7.13 9.28 3.24
N THR A 88 -6.61 8.41 2.38
CA THR A 88 -6.16 8.77 1.03
C THR A 88 -7.27 8.69 -0.01
N ARG A 89 -8.43 8.09 0.31
CA ARG A 89 -9.51 7.79 -0.66
C ARG A 89 -9.87 8.93 -1.61
N ALA A 90 -9.97 10.16 -1.11
CA ALA A 90 -10.32 11.32 -1.95
C ALA A 90 -9.26 11.66 -3.02
N HIS A 91 -8.06 11.10 -2.89
CA HIS A 91 -6.89 11.27 -3.74
C HIS A 91 -6.46 9.96 -4.41
N THR A 92 -7.22 8.88 -4.29
CA THR A 92 -6.94 7.60 -4.95
C THR A 92 -7.91 7.42 -6.10
N THR A 93 -7.42 7.49 -7.34
CA THR A 93 -8.24 7.44 -8.55
C THR A 93 -7.75 6.34 -9.50
N ALA A 94 -8.41 6.18 -10.66
CA ALA A 94 -7.93 5.29 -11.71
C ALA A 94 -6.52 5.64 -12.22
N ALA A 95 -6.03 6.86 -11.94
CA ALA A 95 -4.66 7.23 -12.24
C ALA A 95 -3.63 6.70 -11.23
N THR A 96 -4.03 6.36 -10.01
CA THR A 96 -3.13 5.85 -8.98
C THR A 96 -2.79 4.38 -9.25
N PRO A 97 -1.51 4.02 -9.47
CA PRO A 97 -1.11 2.62 -9.62
C PRO A 97 -1.07 1.91 -8.26
N LEU A 98 -1.27 0.58 -8.27
CA LEU A 98 -1.33 -0.20 -7.04
C LEU A 98 -0.01 -0.18 -6.25
N TRP A 99 1.15 -0.15 -6.93
CA TRP A 99 2.44 -0.04 -6.24
C TRP A 99 2.53 1.22 -5.37
N LEU A 100 1.89 2.32 -5.77
CA LEU A 100 1.86 3.57 -5.02
C LEU A 100 0.78 3.54 -3.93
N SER A 101 -0.41 3.01 -4.26
CA SER A 101 -1.51 2.91 -3.29
C SER A 101 -1.14 2.01 -2.12
N GLU A 102 -0.75 0.76 -2.41
CA GLU A 102 -0.37 -0.24 -1.42
C GLU A 102 0.96 0.10 -0.76
N GLY A 103 1.94 0.54 -1.55
CA GLY A 103 3.26 0.92 -1.03
C GLY A 103 3.20 2.09 -0.04
N TYR A 104 2.34 3.08 -0.28
CA TYR A 104 2.14 4.19 0.66
C TYR A 104 1.45 3.70 1.94
N ALA A 105 0.41 2.87 1.83
CA ALA A 105 -0.28 2.29 2.98
C ALA A 105 0.65 1.42 3.84
N ASP A 106 1.53 0.61 3.23
CA ASP A 106 2.57 -0.13 3.93
C ASP A 106 3.62 0.78 4.55
N TRP A 107 4.03 1.84 3.85
CA TRP A 107 4.99 2.79 4.39
C TRP A 107 4.46 3.44 5.67
N VAL A 108 3.19 3.88 5.67
CA VAL A 108 2.52 4.41 6.88
C VAL A 108 2.34 3.32 7.93
N GLY A 109 1.98 2.09 7.53
CA GLY A 109 1.80 0.95 8.43
C GLY A 109 3.06 0.59 9.22
N TYR A 110 4.21 0.57 8.55
CA TYR A 110 5.50 0.27 9.16
C TYR A 110 6.23 1.50 9.74
N ARG A 111 5.73 2.72 9.51
CA ARG A 111 6.33 3.96 10.03
C ARG A 111 6.40 3.93 11.55
N GLY A 112 7.62 3.92 12.08
CA GLY A 112 7.88 3.85 13.53
C GLY A 112 7.62 2.47 14.16
N ALA A 113 7.45 1.41 13.36
CA ALA A 113 7.29 0.05 13.86
C ALA A 113 8.61 -0.59 14.36
N GLY A 114 9.75 0.06 14.12
CA GLY A 114 11.08 -0.43 14.52
C GLY A 114 11.55 -1.66 13.74
N ARG A 115 10.98 -1.90 12.55
CA ARG A 115 11.34 -3.02 11.68
C ARG A 115 12.38 -2.63 10.64
N THR A 116 13.30 -3.53 10.36
CA THR A 116 14.33 -3.33 9.32
C THR A 116 13.80 -3.73 7.93
N PRO A 117 14.43 -3.27 6.84
CA PRO A 117 14.01 -3.65 5.49
C PRO A 117 14.00 -5.14 5.19
N ASP A 118 14.96 -5.89 5.71
CA ASP A 118 15.01 -7.35 5.57
C ASP A 118 13.89 -8.07 6.34
N GLU A 119 13.43 -7.52 7.47
CA GLU A 119 12.28 -8.05 8.21
C GLU A 119 10.94 -7.80 7.48
N VAL A 120 10.82 -6.66 6.79
CA VAL A 120 9.59 -6.26 6.10
C VAL A 120 9.53 -6.78 4.67
N ALA A 121 10.68 -6.93 4.01
CA ALA A 121 10.80 -7.34 2.61
C ALA A 121 11.64 -8.62 2.38
N PRO A 122 11.32 -9.74 3.05
CA PRO A 122 12.11 -10.96 2.97
C PRO A 122 12.08 -11.64 1.58
N GLU A 123 11.01 -11.46 0.78
CA GLU A 123 10.92 -12.07 -0.55
C GLU A 123 11.80 -11.33 -1.56
N LEU A 124 11.83 -10.00 -1.52
CA LEU A 124 12.75 -9.18 -2.30
C LEU A 124 14.17 -9.33 -1.81
N GLN A 125 14.41 -9.53 -0.51
CA GLN A 125 15.75 -9.82 0.00
C GLN A 125 16.31 -11.08 -0.65
N ARG A 126 15.50 -12.15 -0.72
CA ARG A 126 15.89 -13.39 -1.39
C ARG A 126 16.14 -13.19 -2.89
N ALA A 127 15.30 -12.41 -3.56
CA ALA A 127 15.51 -12.10 -4.98
C ALA A 127 16.81 -11.31 -5.21
N VAL A 128 17.10 -10.29 -4.40
CA VAL A 128 18.34 -9.51 -4.47
C VAL A 128 19.55 -10.40 -4.23
N ALA A 129 19.51 -11.26 -3.21
CA ALA A 129 20.59 -12.21 -2.92
C ALA A 129 20.84 -13.22 -4.05
N ALA A 130 19.80 -13.55 -4.83
CA ALA A 130 19.88 -14.41 -6.01
C ALA A 130 20.30 -13.68 -7.29
N GLY A 131 20.42 -12.34 -7.28
CA GLY A 131 20.64 -11.53 -8.48
C GLY A 131 19.42 -11.46 -9.40
N GLU A 132 18.24 -11.69 -8.84
CA GLU A 132 16.93 -11.73 -9.53
C GLU A 132 16.08 -10.51 -9.17
N GLU A 133 16.70 -9.38 -8.79
CA GLU A 133 15.93 -8.22 -8.37
C GLU A 133 15.10 -7.64 -9.54
N PRO A 134 13.88 -7.12 -9.28
CA PRO A 134 13.00 -6.64 -10.33
C PRO A 134 13.64 -5.56 -11.22
N ALA A 135 13.38 -5.65 -12.52
CA ALA A 135 13.87 -4.67 -13.50
C ALA A 135 13.02 -3.38 -13.56
N ALA A 136 11.79 -3.42 -13.08
CA ALA A 136 10.83 -2.33 -13.09
C ALA A 136 9.96 -2.35 -11.83
N LEU A 137 9.29 -1.23 -11.55
CA LEU A 137 8.29 -1.16 -10.47
C LEU A 137 7.15 -2.18 -10.71
N PRO A 138 6.52 -2.68 -9.63
CA PRO A 138 5.41 -3.62 -9.75
C PRO A 138 4.25 -3.06 -10.58
N ALA A 139 3.71 -3.87 -11.48
CA ALA A 139 2.52 -3.56 -12.25
C ALA A 139 1.26 -3.93 -11.46
N ASP A 140 0.10 -3.34 -11.81
CA ASP A 140 -1.16 -3.63 -11.11
C ASP A 140 -1.53 -5.13 -11.15
N ALA A 141 -1.14 -5.85 -12.20
CA ALA A 141 -1.39 -7.29 -12.32
C ALA A 141 -0.62 -8.13 -11.28
N ASP A 142 0.48 -7.59 -10.72
CA ASP A 142 1.29 -8.27 -9.71
C ASP A 142 0.61 -8.29 -8.33
N PHE A 143 -0.43 -7.48 -8.13
CA PHE A 143 -1.22 -7.41 -6.89
C PHE A 143 -2.42 -8.38 -6.88
N GLY A 144 -2.49 -9.30 -7.84
CA GLY A 144 -3.58 -10.27 -7.94
C GLY A 144 -3.48 -11.42 -6.93
N PHE A 145 -4.49 -11.56 -6.07
CA PHE A 145 -4.54 -12.62 -5.04
C PHE A 145 -4.75 -14.05 -5.55
N ALA A 146 -5.13 -14.23 -6.82
CA ALA A 146 -5.31 -15.54 -7.44
C ALA A 146 -4.01 -16.12 -8.05
N GLY A 147 -2.91 -15.37 -7.98
CA GLY A 147 -1.63 -15.71 -8.60
C GLY A 147 -0.61 -16.31 -7.64
N ASP A 148 0.66 -16.14 -7.99
CA ASP A 148 1.82 -16.56 -7.19
C ASP A 148 1.97 -15.67 -5.94
N ALA A 149 1.89 -16.28 -4.76
CA ALA A 149 2.01 -15.59 -3.48
C ALA A 149 3.38 -14.91 -3.29
N THR A 150 4.46 -15.49 -3.84
CA THR A 150 5.81 -14.91 -3.79
C THR A 150 5.85 -13.63 -4.61
N ARG A 151 5.31 -13.67 -5.84
CA ARG A 151 5.23 -12.49 -6.71
C ARG A 151 4.36 -11.39 -6.10
N LEU A 152 3.25 -11.77 -5.48
CA LEU A 152 2.38 -10.84 -4.75
C LEU A 152 3.14 -10.15 -3.62
N ALA A 153 3.82 -10.92 -2.77
CA ALA A 153 4.61 -10.37 -1.68
C ALA A 153 5.70 -9.42 -2.19
N GLN A 154 6.46 -9.82 -3.22
CA GLN A 154 7.46 -8.94 -3.85
C GLN A 154 6.87 -7.64 -4.41
N ALA A 155 5.62 -7.66 -4.90
CA ALA A 155 4.94 -6.44 -5.37
C ALA A 155 4.64 -5.46 -4.23
N TYR A 156 4.10 -5.93 -3.11
CA TYR A 156 3.88 -5.11 -1.90
C TYR A 156 5.21 -4.59 -1.35
N GLU A 157 6.18 -5.46 -1.15
CA GLU A 157 7.52 -5.11 -0.64
C GLU A 157 8.22 -4.10 -1.55
N GLY A 158 8.05 -4.23 -2.87
CA GLY A 158 8.62 -3.34 -3.87
C GLY A 158 7.99 -1.95 -3.85
N GLY A 159 6.66 -1.89 -3.76
CA GLY A 159 5.90 -0.65 -3.58
C GLY A 159 6.26 0.06 -2.27
N TRP A 160 6.37 -0.71 -1.19
CA TRP A 160 6.82 -0.22 0.11
C TRP A 160 8.21 0.40 0.04
N LEU A 161 9.18 -0.29 -0.56
CA LEU A 161 10.55 0.22 -0.72
C LEU A 161 10.61 1.44 -1.65
N ALA A 162 9.75 1.53 -2.67
CA ALA A 162 9.64 2.72 -3.50
C ALA A 162 9.15 3.94 -2.69
N CYS A 163 8.09 3.79 -1.89
CA CYS A 163 7.56 4.86 -1.05
C CYS A 163 8.55 5.24 0.07
N ARG A 164 9.19 4.25 0.70
CA ARG A 164 10.25 4.47 1.70
C ARG A 164 11.45 5.20 1.10
N MET A 165 11.85 4.88 -0.13
CA MET A 165 12.91 5.61 -0.84
C MET A 165 12.51 7.06 -1.10
N ILE A 166 11.26 7.31 -1.54
CA ILE A 166 10.77 8.68 -1.76
C ILE A 166 10.85 9.48 -0.46
N ALA A 167 10.30 8.94 0.63
CA ALA A 167 10.33 9.58 1.93
C ALA A 167 11.77 9.83 2.44
N ALA A 168 12.68 8.88 2.24
CA ALA A 168 14.07 9.00 2.69
C ALA A 168 14.89 10.01 1.88
N HIS A 169 14.67 10.11 0.57
CA HIS A 169 15.51 10.93 -0.31
C HIS A 169 14.91 12.32 -0.59
N TRP A 170 13.58 12.43 -0.72
CA TRP A 170 12.90 13.71 -0.99
C TRP A 170 12.10 14.23 0.20
N GLY A 171 11.89 13.42 1.25
CA GLY A 171 11.09 13.77 2.42
C GLY A 171 9.66 13.27 2.36
N GLU A 172 9.03 13.14 3.54
CA GLU A 172 7.65 12.65 3.69
C GLU A 172 6.65 13.57 2.98
N ASP A 173 6.80 14.90 3.10
CA ASP A 173 5.93 15.88 2.42
C ASP A 173 5.94 15.71 0.89
N ARG A 174 7.08 15.32 0.32
CA ARG A 174 7.21 15.06 -1.12
C ARG A 174 6.57 13.74 -1.53
N LEU A 175 6.58 12.72 -0.66
CA LEU A 175 5.83 11.49 -0.89
C LEU A 175 4.32 11.77 -0.92
N ASP A 176 3.81 12.57 0.03
CA ASP A 176 2.41 12.98 0.07
C ASP A 176 2.01 13.80 -1.17
N ALA A 177 2.83 14.79 -1.53
CA ALA A 177 2.62 15.60 -2.72
C ALA A 177 2.63 14.74 -4.00
N PHE A 178 3.53 13.75 -4.07
CA PHE A 178 3.62 12.83 -5.20
C PHE A 178 2.37 11.96 -5.31
N TYR A 179 1.89 11.39 -4.20
CA TYR A 179 0.66 10.61 -4.17
C TYR A 179 -0.54 11.43 -4.68
N ARG A 180 -0.71 12.65 -4.14
CA ARG A 180 -1.80 13.55 -4.53
C ARG A 180 -1.70 13.99 -6.00
N ALA A 181 -0.50 14.26 -6.50
CA ALA A 181 -0.27 14.65 -7.88
C ALA A 181 -0.64 13.52 -8.86
N VAL A 182 -0.25 12.28 -8.58
CA VAL A 182 -0.66 11.13 -9.38
C VAL A 182 -2.19 10.98 -9.37
N GLY A 183 -2.80 11.02 -8.18
CA GLY A 183 -4.25 10.87 -8.02
C GLY A 183 -5.09 11.95 -8.71
N ALA A 184 -4.56 13.18 -8.85
CA ALA A 184 -5.24 14.29 -9.49
C ALA A 184 -5.40 14.14 -11.02
N HIS A 185 -4.71 13.18 -11.64
CA HIS A 185 -4.83 12.92 -13.07
C HIS A 185 -6.16 12.23 -13.43
N GLN A 186 -6.70 12.56 -14.61
CA GLN A 186 -7.94 11.96 -15.10
C GLN A 186 -7.77 10.51 -15.60
N ARG A 187 -6.55 10.12 -15.96
CA ARG A 187 -6.22 8.80 -16.53
C ARG A 187 -4.82 8.36 -16.11
N ARG A 188 -4.59 7.04 -16.12
CA ARG A 188 -3.32 6.42 -15.72
C ARG A 188 -2.13 6.84 -16.58
N ALA A 189 -2.30 6.84 -17.91
CA ALA A 189 -1.19 7.06 -18.82
C ALA A 189 -0.55 8.45 -18.61
N GLY A 190 0.73 8.47 -18.24
CA GLY A 190 1.52 9.68 -18.01
C GLY A 190 1.42 10.27 -16.59
N ALA A 191 0.54 9.74 -15.72
CA ALA A 191 0.30 10.33 -14.40
C ALA A 191 1.52 10.21 -13.48
N VAL A 192 2.18 9.06 -13.48
CA VAL A 192 3.41 8.84 -12.70
C VAL A 192 4.55 9.66 -13.28
N GLU A 193 4.73 9.63 -14.60
CA GLU A 193 5.81 10.34 -15.28
C GLU A 193 5.73 11.86 -15.08
N ASP A 194 4.52 12.43 -15.12
CA ASP A 194 4.32 13.84 -14.83
C ASP A 194 4.59 14.17 -13.36
N ALA A 195 4.07 13.38 -12.42
CA ALA A 195 4.30 13.60 -10.99
C ALA A 195 5.78 13.43 -10.61
N LEU A 196 6.50 12.47 -11.22
CA LEU A 196 7.94 12.30 -11.03
C LEU A 196 8.70 13.56 -11.47
N ARG A 197 8.35 14.12 -12.62
CA ARG A 197 8.98 15.33 -13.15
C ARG A 197 8.65 16.57 -12.31
N THR A 198 7.39 16.76 -11.96
CA THR A 198 6.91 18.01 -11.33
C THR A 198 7.11 18.04 -9.82
N VAL A 199 7.06 16.89 -9.14
CA VAL A 199 7.16 16.80 -7.68
C VAL A 199 8.55 16.38 -7.22
N LEU A 200 9.16 15.41 -7.92
CA LEU A 200 10.43 14.80 -7.50
C LEU A 200 11.63 15.20 -8.36
N ASP A 201 11.41 15.99 -9.43
CA ASP A 201 12.45 16.43 -10.37
C ASP A 201 13.29 15.27 -10.92
N THR A 202 12.61 14.21 -11.38
CA THR A 202 13.24 13.00 -11.94
C THR A 202 12.40 12.43 -13.08
N THR A 203 12.99 11.55 -13.89
CA THR A 203 12.27 10.75 -14.87
C THR A 203 11.95 9.34 -14.36
N LEU A 204 11.00 8.64 -14.98
CA LEU A 204 10.69 7.24 -14.65
C LEU A 204 11.90 6.29 -14.80
N PRO A 205 12.72 6.36 -15.87
CA PRO A 205 13.94 5.54 -15.96
C PRO A 205 14.94 5.80 -14.83
N GLU A 206 15.19 7.07 -14.50
CA GLU A 206 16.11 7.44 -13.41
C GLU A 206 15.58 7.01 -12.04
N PHE A 207 14.28 7.21 -11.81
CA PHE A 207 13.61 6.77 -10.59
C PHE A 207 13.70 5.25 -10.44
N THR A 208 13.43 4.50 -11.51
CA THR A 208 13.51 3.03 -11.51
C THR A 208 14.93 2.55 -11.26
N ALA A 209 15.93 3.17 -11.89
CA ALA A 209 17.33 2.84 -11.66
C ALA A 209 17.75 3.10 -10.19
N ARG A 210 17.32 4.24 -9.63
CA ARG A 210 17.56 4.59 -8.22
C ARG A 210 16.86 3.62 -7.28
N TRP A 211 15.61 3.26 -7.56
CA TRP A 211 14.86 2.27 -6.79
C TRP A 211 15.56 0.91 -6.79
N ARG A 212 16.03 0.42 -7.95
CA ARG A 212 16.81 -0.83 -8.02
C ARG A 212 18.11 -0.75 -7.22
N ALA A 213 18.83 0.38 -7.30
CA ALA A 213 20.03 0.58 -6.47
C ALA A 213 19.69 0.60 -4.98
N TYR A 214 18.55 1.19 -4.62
CA TYR A 214 18.04 1.22 -3.25
C TYR A 214 17.65 -0.17 -2.74
N LEU A 215 17.02 -1.02 -3.57
CA LEU A 215 16.74 -2.42 -3.22
C LEU A 215 18.01 -3.14 -2.79
N ARG A 216 19.06 -3.09 -3.62
CA ARG A 216 20.37 -3.69 -3.30
C ARG A 216 20.94 -3.10 -2.02
N ALA A 217 21.01 -1.78 -1.93
CA ALA A 217 21.57 -1.10 -0.75
C ALA A 217 20.82 -1.38 0.57
N GLN A 218 19.55 -1.78 0.53
CA GLN A 218 18.75 -2.06 1.73
C GLN A 218 18.63 -3.55 2.05
N LEU A 219 18.88 -4.44 1.09
CA LEU A 219 18.58 -5.86 1.21
C LEU A 219 19.76 -6.80 0.94
N GLY A 220 20.89 -6.30 0.42
CA GLY A 220 22.08 -7.11 0.12
C GLY A 220 23.02 -6.44 -0.87
#